data_AF-A0A0D3AEA5-F1
#
_entry.id   AF-A0A0D3AEA5-F1
#
_cell.length_a   1.000
_cell.length_b   1.000
_cell.length_c   1.000
_cell.angle_alpha   90.00
_cell.angle_beta   90.00
_cell.angle_gamma   90.00
#
_symmetry.space_group_name_H-M   'P 1'
#
loop_
_entity.id
_entity.type
_entity.pdbx_description
1 polymer ?
#
loop_
_entity_poly.entity_id
_entity_poly.type
_entity_poly.pdbx_seq_one_letter_code
_entity_poly.pdbx_strand_id
1 'polypeptide(L)'
;METKTIFTAFFFITTLVSSAYPNLGQEDTDDEPLVNPGREFDTLDAISPVSQDYNNYMLENLPSKYITYLETCGKNMGPSGTVKCNVDVLKEILTNKPISRECCQKVVKAGKECYMEIRKFMFRLYQLKRFAYQVSFKIIKVWNRCSAEVESPSSSHDETNELS
;
A
#
# COMPACT_ATOMS: atom_id res chain seq x y z
N MET A 1 28.63 -22.05 39.66
CA MET A 1 28.14 -20.66 39.66
C MET A 1 26.70 -20.72 40.13
N GLU A 2 26.35 -20.05 41.22
CA GLU A 2 25.03 -20.18 41.84
C GLU A 2 23.96 -19.62 40.91
N THR A 3 22.81 -20.30 40.78
CA THR A 3 21.70 -19.91 39.89
C THR A 3 21.24 -18.47 40.13
N LYS A 4 21.35 -17.98 41.37
CA LYS A 4 21.07 -16.59 41.75
C LYS A 4 21.98 -15.60 41.00
N THR A 5 23.27 -15.89 40.88
CA THR A 5 24.24 -15.06 40.15
C THR A 5 23.92 -14.98 38.66
N ILE A 6 23.42 -16.07 38.08
CA ILE A 6 23.03 -16.13 36.66
C ILE A 6 21.79 -15.26 36.41
N PHE A 7 20.75 -15.39 37.22
CA PHE A 7 19.53 -14.57 37.09
C PHE A 7 19.81 -13.09 37.25
N THR A 8 20.63 -12.72 38.23
CA THR A 8 21.04 -11.34 38.44
C THR A 8 21.81 -10.77 37.24
N ALA A 9 22.71 -11.56 36.63
CA ALA A 9 23.43 -11.14 35.43
C ALA A 9 22.49 -10.89 34.24
N PHE A 10 21.50 -11.76 34.02
CA PHE A 10 20.53 -11.56 32.93
C PHE A 10 19.68 -10.31 33.09
N PHE A 11 19.24 -9.99 34.31
CA PHE A 11 18.48 -8.77 34.61
C PHE A 11 19.30 -7.49 34.38
N PHE A 12 20.59 -7.50 34.72
CA PHE A 12 21.48 -6.38 34.44
C PHE A 12 21.72 -6.21 32.95
N ILE A 13 21.89 -7.30 32.19
CA ILE A 13 22.06 -7.25 30.73
C ILE A 13 20.80 -6.68 30.06
N THR A 14 19.60 -7.15 30.40
CA THR A 14 18.37 -6.64 29.80
C THR A 14 18.13 -5.17 30.16
N THR A 15 18.42 -4.77 31.40
CA THR A 15 18.30 -3.36 31.83
C THR A 15 19.32 -2.47 31.10
N LEU A 16 20.57 -2.92 30.94
CA LEU A 16 21.59 -2.20 30.19
C LEU A 16 21.22 -2.06 28.71
N VAL A 17 20.73 -3.13 28.07
CA VAL A 17 20.24 -3.10 26.69
C VAL A 17 19.06 -2.14 26.55
N SER A 18 18.09 -2.17 27.47
CA SER A 18 16.96 -1.22 27.44
C SER A 18 17.37 0.23 27.73
N SER A 19 18.44 0.46 28.50
CA SER A 19 18.96 1.81 28.76
C SER A 19 19.82 2.37 27.62
N ALA A 20 20.53 1.51 26.88
CA ALA A 20 21.30 1.87 25.70
C ALA A 20 20.43 2.04 24.46
N TYR A 21 19.28 1.36 24.42
CA TYR A 21 18.27 1.46 23.37
C TYR A 21 16.91 1.85 23.98
N PRO A 22 16.76 3.10 24.47
CA PRO A 22 15.53 3.56 25.10
C PRO A 22 14.45 3.69 24.03
N ASN A 23 13.65 2.64 23.84
CA ASN A 23 12.81 2.49 22.66
C ASN A 23 13.61 2.68 21.36
N LEU A 24 13.93 1.57 20.70
CA LEU A 24 13.82 1.51 19.24
C LEU A 24 12.34 1.76 18.91
N GLY A 25 11.89 2.99 19.13
CA GLY A 25 10.69 3.54 18.53
C GLY A 25 11.01 3.51 17.05
N GLN A 26 10.55 2.43 16.41
CA GLN A 26 10.26 2.31 14.99
C GLN A 26 10.97 3.42 14.21
N GLU A 27 12.26 3.22 13.93
CA GLU A 27 12.85 3.92 12.81
C GLU A 27 11.91 3.59 11.66
N ASP A 28 11.25 4.63 11.11
CA ASP A 28 10.18 4.52 10.12
C ASP A 28 10.76 3.97 8.81
N THR A 29 11.13 2.69 8.83
CA THR A 29 11.52 1.90 7.65
C THR A 29 10.36 1.86 6.64
N ASP A 30 9.16 2.27 7.05
CA ASP A 30 7.97 2.38 6.21
C ASP A 30 8.00 3.58 5.26
N ASP A 31 8.82 4.59 5.50
CA ASP A 31 8.90 5.77 4.62
C ASP A 31 9.84 5.58 3.42
N GLU A 32 10.73 4.59 3.46
CA GLU A 32 11.56 4.27 2.30
C GLU A 32 10.71 3.64 1.18
N PRO A 33 10.85 4.13 -0.07
CA PRO A 33 10.14 3.57 -1.22
C PRO A 33 10.65 2.15 -1.52
N LEU A 34 9.73 1.24 -1.83
CA LEU A 34 10.04 -0.13 -2.24
C LEU A 34 10.65 -0.21 -3.65
N VAL A 35 10.43 0.83 -4.45
CA VAL A 35 10.80 0.89 -5.87
C VAL A 35 11.27 2.30 -6.20
N ASN A 36 12.33 2.42 -6.99
CA ASN A 36 12.70 3.72 -7.55
C ASN A 36 11.64 4.17 -8.59
N PRO A 37 10.99 5.33 -8.40
CA PRO A 37 9.84 5.77 -9.21
C PRO A 37 10.13 6.00 -10.70
N GLY A 38 11.39 6.00 -11.14
CA GLY A 38 11.76 6.05 -12.56
C GLY A 38 12.02 4.65 -13.13
N ARG A 39 13.28 4.20 -13.04
CA ARG A 39 13.77 3.02 -13.78
C ARG A 39 13.04 1.71 -13.45
N GLU A 40 12.76 1.44 -12.18
CA GLU A 40 12.20 0.13 -11.79
C GLU A 40 10.68 0.06 -11.96
N PHE A 41 9.99 1.20 -11.85
CA PHE A 41 8.56 1.26 -12.14
C PHE A 41 8.31 1.04 -13.64
N ASP A 42 9.15 1.61 -14.53
CA ASP A 42 9.07 1.37 -15.98
C ASP A 42 9.29 -0.12 -16.33
N THR A 43 10.08 -0.86 -15.54
CA THR A 43 10.26 -2.30 -15.73
C THR A 43 9.05 -3.14 -15.30
N LEU A 44 8.11 -2.60 -14.50
CA LEU A 44 6.88 -3.30 -14.16
C LEU A 44 5.96 -3.48 -15.38
N ASP A 45 6.08 -2.59 -16.36
CA ASP A 45 5.27 -2.64 -17.59
C ASP A 45 5.88 -3.57 -18.65
N ALA A 46 7.07 -4.14 -18.41
CA ALA A 46 7.71 -5.06 -19.33
C ALA A 46 7.02 -6.44 -19.31
N ILE A 47 6.25 -6.74 -20.36
CA ILE A 47 5.58 -8.04 -20.53
C ILE A 47 6.53 -9.00 -21.22
N SER A 48 6.89 -10.08 -20.53
CA SER A 48 7.56 -11.26 -21.07
C SER A 48 6.57 -12.42 -21.20
N PRO A 49 6.74 -13.34 -22.16
CA PRO A 49 5.94 -14.57 -22.24
C PRO A 49 5.84 -15.30 -20.90
N VAL A 50 6.97 -15.40 -20.17
CA VAL A 50 7.02 -16.03 -18.84
C VAL A 50 6.12 -15.32 -17.82
N SER A 51 6.11 -13.98 -17.83
CA SER A 51 5.27 -13.19 -16.93
C SER A 51 3.78 -13.34 -17.24
N GLN A 52 3.44 -13.47 -18.53
CA GLN A 52 2.08 -13.65 -18.99
C GLN A 52 1.56 -15.05 -18.67
N ASP A 53 2.35 -16.09 -18.95
CA ASP A 53 2.00 -17.47 -18.62
C ASP A 53 1.75 -17.65 -17.12
N TYR A 54 2.59 -17.05 -16.28
CA TYR A 54 2.37 -17.04 -14.84
C TYR A 54 1.04 -16.37 -14.45
N ASN A 55 0.75 -15.19 -15.02
CA ASN A 55 -0.47 -14.45 -14.71
C ASN A 55 -1.72 -15.21 -15.15
N ASN A 56 -1.69 -15.83 -16.33
CA ASN A 56 -2.77 -16.67 -16.84
C ASN A 56 -2.99 -17.88 -15.93
N TYR A 57 -1.93 -18.63 -15.62
CA TYR A 57 -2.00 -19.76 -14.70
C TYR A 57 -2.56 -19.34 -13.33
N MET A 58 -2.08 -18.21 -12.78
CA MET A 58 -2.55 -17.69 -11.50
C MET A 58 -4.05 -17.39 -11.54
N LEU A 59 -4.53 -16.73 -12.60
CA LEU A 59 -5.93 -16.38 -12.81
C LEU A 59 -6.83 -17.63 -13.00
N GLU A 60 -6.40 -18.59 -13.82
CA GLU A 60 -7.11 -19.84 -14.08
C GLU A 60 -7.30 -20.69 -12.81
N ASN A 61 -6.36 -20.62 -11.88
CA ASN A 61 -6.43 -21.35 -10.61
C ASN A 61 -7.19 -20.59 -9.50
N LEU A 62 -7.77 -19.42 -9.80
CA LEU A 62 -8.62 -18.72 -8.83
C LEU A 62 -10.01 -19.34 -8.74
N PRO A 63 -10.61 -19.38 -7.54
CA PRO A 63 -12.01 -19.74 -7.41
C PRO A 63 -12.90 -18.78 -8.21
N SER A 64 -13.78 -19.31 -9.06
CA SER A 64 -14.67 -18.48 -9.89
C SER A 64 -15.48 -17.45 -9.08
N LYS A 65 -15.96 -17.83 -7.88
CA LYS A 65 -16.65 -16.90 -6.96
C LYS A 65 -15.79 -15.70 -6.57
N TYR A 66 -14.48 -15.91 -6.40
CA TYR A 66 -13.53 -14.84 -6.06
C TYR A 66 -13.31 -13.91 -7.25
N ILE A 67 -13.21 -14.45 -8.48
CA ILE A 67 -13.13 -13.63 -9.70
C ILE A 67 -14.36 -12.75 -9.84
N THR A 68 -15.57 -13.32 -9.71
CA THR A 68 -16.82 -12.54 -9.77
C THR A 68 -16.90 -11.46 -8.70
N TYR A 69 -16.40 -11.75 -7.49
CA TYR A 69 -16.31 -10.76 -6.42
C TYR A 69 -15.38 -9.59 -6.81
N LEU A 70 -14.18 -9.88 -7.31
CA LEU A 70 -13.23 -8.85 -7.76
C LEU A 70 -13.79 -8.01 -8.92
N GLU A 71 -14.47 -8.63 -9.88
CA GLU A 71 -15.16 -7.91 -10.97
C GLU A 71 -16.24 -6.96 -10.45
N THR A 72 -17.02 -7.42 -9.46
CA THR A 72 -18.05 -6.59 -8.82
C THR A 72 -17.41 -5.40 -8.10
N CYS A 73 -16.32 -5.64 -7.37
CA CYS A 73 -15.52 -4.59 -6.75
C CYS A 73 -14.97 -3.58 -7.78
N GLY A 74 -14.46 -4.07 -8.92
CA GLY A 74 -13.97 -3.23 -10.00
C GLY A 74 -15.06 -2.35 -10.61
N LYS A 75 -16.27 -2.86 -10.77
CA LYS A 75 -17.43 -2.07 -11.24
C LYS A 75 -17.83 -0.97 -10.26
N ASN A 76 -17.74 -1.23 -8.95
CA ASN A 76 -18.04 -0.25 -7.91
C ASN A 76 -17.04 0.92 -7.86
N MET A 77 -15.82 0.71 -8.36
CA MET A 77 -14.84 1.78 -8.62
C MET A 77 -15.24 2.72 -9.78
N GLY A 78 -16.31 2.39 -10.52
CA GLY A 78 -16.87 3.17 -11.63
C GLY A 78 -16.23 2.87 -13.00
N PRO A 79 -16.84 3.35 -14.12
CA PRO A 79 -16.34 3.12 -15.50
C PRO A 79 -14.94 3.69 -15.75
N SER A 80 -14.40 4.44 -14.79
CA SER A 80 -13.08 5.02 -14.79
C SER A 80 -12.57 5.20 -13.36
N GLY A 81 -12.40 4.10 -12.63
CA GLY A 81 -11.12 3.90 -11.93
C GLY A 81 -10.02 3.88 -13.00
N THR A 82 -9.76 5.05 -13.62
CA THR A 82 -8.92 5.22 -14.80
C THR A 82 -7.68 4.35 -14.65
N VAL A 83 -7.25 3.68 -15.72
CA VAL A 83 -5.94 2.99 -15.74
C VAL A 83 -4.89 3.85 -15.03
N LYS A 84 -4.92 5.16 -15.27
CA LYS A 84 -4.17 6.19 -14.55
C LYS A 84 -4.33 6.14 -13.02
N CYS A 85 -5.52 6.36 -12.45
CA CYS A 85 -5.72 6.29 -10.99
C CYS A 85 -5.30 4.94 -10.39
N ASN A 86 -5.51 3.82 -11.07
CA ASN A 86 -5.02 2.52 -10.59
C ASN A 86 -3.48 2.44 -10.59
N VAL A 87 -2.83 2.96 -11.63
CA VAL A 87 -1.37 3.10 -11.70
C VAL A 87 -0.85 4.03 -10.62
N ASP A 88 -1.50 5.18 -10.41
CA ASP A 88 -1.13 6.16 -9.40
C ASP A 88 -1.23 5.56 -7.99
N VAL A 89 -2.29 4.79 -7.71
CA VAL A 89 -2.42 4.09 -6.42
C VAL A 89 -1.32 3.05 -6.22
N LEU A 90 -1.02 2.24 -7.25
CA LEU A 90 0.09 1.29 -7.17
C LEU A 90 1.42 2.00 -6.94
N LYS A 91 1.62 3.14 -7.61
CA LYS A 91 2.79 3.99 -7.42
C LYS A 91 2.86 4.55 -6.01
N GLU A 92 1.76 5.02 -5.43
CA GLU A 92 1.72 5.47 -4.04
C GLU A 92 2.10 4.33 -3.10
N ILE A 93 1.51 3.14 -3.26
CA ILE A 93 1.82 1.98 -2.42
C ILE A 93 3.32 1.64 -2.47
N LEU A 94 3.94 1.73 -3.65
CA LEU A 94 5.34 1.35 -3.83
C LEU A 94 6.32 2.47 -3.48
N THR A 95 5.91 3.74 -3.57
CA THR A 95 6.84 4.88 -3.51
C THR A 95 6.50 5.90 -2.44
N ASN A 96 5.41 5.71 -1.69
CA ASN A 96 4.85 6.63 -0.71
C ASN A 96 4.46 8.02 -1.28
N LYS A 97 4.41 8.17 -2.61
CA LYS A 97 4.00 9.43 -3.26
C LYS A 97 2.48 9.53 -3.33
N PRO A 98 1.84 10.52 -2.66
CA PRO A 98 0.38 10.59 -2.55
C PRO A 98 -0.28 10.82 -3.92
N ILE A 99 -1.39 10.11 -4.19
CA ILE A 99 -2.29 10.36 -5.32
C ILE A 99 -3.20 11.58 -5.06
N SER A 100 -3.82 12.07 -6.13
CA SER A 100 -4.76 13.20 -6.08
C SER A 100 -6.05 12.90 -5.31
N ARG A 101 -6.68 13.97 -4.80
CA ARG A 101 -8.01 13.90 -4.15
C ARG A 101 -9.08 13.23 -5.00
N GLU A 102 -9.11 13.52 -6.30
CA GLU A 102 -10.05 12.90 -7.24
C GLU A 102 -9.85 11.37 -7.30
N CYS A 103 -8.60 10.90 -7.30
CA CYS A 103 -8.31 9.48 -7.26
C CYS A 103 -8.65 8.87 -5.89
N CYS A 104 -8.43 9.61 -4.79
CA CYS A 104 -8.89 9.20 -3.46
C CYS A 104 -10.41 9.05 -3.36
N GLN A 105 -11.20 9.94 -3.97
CA GLN A 105 -12.67 9.79 -4.04
C GLN A 105 -13.08 8.49 -4.72
N LYS A 106 -12.37 8.09 -5.79
CA LYS A 106 -12.62 6.83 -6.51
C LYS A 106 -12.23 5.62 -5.66
N VAL A 107 -11.11 5.69 -4.93
CA VAL A 107 -10.70 4.67 -3.96
C VAL A 107 -11.77 4.49 -2.90
N VAL A 108 -12.20 5.58 -2.24
CA VAL A 108 -13.19 5.53 -1.15
C VAL A 108 -14.55 5.02 -1.63
N LYS A 109 -14.98 5.44 -2.83
CA LYS A 109 -16.24 4.99 -3.45
C LYS A 109 -16.31 3.47 -3.64
N ALA A 110 -15.17 2.81 -3.85
CA ALA A 110 -15.08 1.36 -3.99
C ALA A 110 -15.50 0.61 -2.71
N GLY A 111 -15.33 1.25 -1.55
CA GLY A 111 -15.39 0.61 -0.24
C GLY A 111 -14.06 -0.05 0.16
N LYS A 112 -13.79 -0.07 1.47
CA LYS A 112 -12.52 -0.52 2.05
C LYS A 112 -12.20 -1.95 1.62
N GLU A 113 -13.15 -2.86 1.81
CA GLU A 113 -12.96 -4.28 1.53
C GLU A 113 -12.60 -4.54 0.07
N CYS A 114 -13.36 -3.97 -0.86
CA CYS A 114 -13.10 -4.08 -2.29
C CYS A 114 -11.74 -3.51 -2.69
N TYR A 115 -11.36 -2.35 -2.13
CA TYR A 115 -10.04 -1.79 -2.34
C TYR A 115 -8.95 -2.75 -1.86
N MET A 116 -9.05 -3.26 -0.62
CA MET A 116 -8.06 -4.18 -0.06
C MET A 116 -7.91 -5.44 -0.91
N GLU A 117 -9.01 -6.07 -1.30
CA GLU A 117 -9.00 -7.32 -2.08
C GLU A 117 -8.47 -7.12 -3.50
N ILE A 118 -8.85 -6.03 -4.18
CA ILE A 118 -8.28 -5.68 -5.48
C ILE A 118 -6.76 -5.47 -5.36
N ARG A 119 -6.28 -4.77 -4.32
CA ARG A 119 -4.83 -4.56 -4.15
C ARG A 119 -4.11 -5.87 -3.84
N LYS A 120 -4.63 -6.71 -2.96
CA LYS A 120 -4.07 -8.05 -2.71
C LYS A 120 -3.96 -8.87 -4.00
N PHE A 121 -5.02 -8.86 -4.82
CA PHE A 121 -5.00 -9.54 -6.11
C PHE A 121 -3.92 -8.98 -7.05
N MET A 122 -3.80 -7.65 -7.18
CA MET A 122 -2.77 -7.02 -8.02
C MET A 122 -1.36 -7.44 -7.60
N PHE A 123 -1.10 -7.52 -6.29
CA PHE A 123 0.19 -8.00 -5.76
C PHE A 123 0.38 -9.53 -5.87
N ARG A 124 -0.53 -10.28 -6.48
CA ARG A 124 -0.27 -11.66 -6.92
C ARG A 124 0.24 -11.74 -8.35
N LEU A 125 0.09 -10.68 -9.14
CA LEU A 125 0.59 -10.64 -10.51
C LEU A 125 2.12 -10.71 -10.52
N TYR A 126 2.68 -11.34 -11.56
CA TYR A 126 4.11 -11.63 -11.70
C TYR A 126 4.98 -10.40 -11.45
N GLN A 127 4.57 -9.26 -11.99
CA GLN A 127 5.27 -7.98 -11.94
C GLN A 127 5.38 -7.46 -10.49
N LEU A 128 4.35 -7.70 -9.68
CA LEU A 128 4.19 -7.09 -8.37
C LEU A 128 4.43 -8.06 -7.21
N LYS A 129 4.37 -9.38 -7.45
CA LYS A 129 4.42 -10.42 -6.40
C LYS A 129 5.64 -10.36 -5.51
N ARG A 130 6.78 -9.86 -6.02
CA ARG A 130 8.00 -9.68 -5.23
C ARG A 130 7.82 -8.71 -4.05
N PHE A 131 6.82 -7.81 -4.12
CA PHE A 131 6.54 -6.81 -3.08
C PHE A 131 5.40 -7.21 -2.14
N ALA A 132 4.71 -8.35 -2.38
CA ALA A 132 3.48 -8.70 -1.69
C ALA A 132 3.59 -8.69 -0.15
N TYR A 133 4.75 -9.08 0.39
CA TYR A 133 5.01 -9.10 1.83
C TYR A 133 5.11 -7.70 2.43
N GLN A 134 5.66 -6.73 1.70
CA GLN A 134 5.98 -5.39 2.21
C GLN A 134 4.84 -4.39 2.05
N VAL A 135 3.87 -4.68 1.17
CA VAL A 135 2.82 -3.70 0.79
C VAL A 135 1.56 -3.77 1.63
N SER A 136 1.37 -4.79 2.46
CA SER A 136 0.12 -4.97 3.22
C SER A 136 -0.21 -3.77 4.10
N PHE A 137 0.77 -3.24 4.84
CA PHE A 137 0.60 -2.04 5.65
C PHE A 137 0.43 -0.78 4.78
N LYS A 138 1.22 -0.66 3.70
CA LYS A 138 1.15 0.50 2.77
C LYS A 138 -0.21 0.61 2.07
N ILE A 139 -0.84 -0.51 1.69
CA ILE A 139 -2.21 -0.53 1.16
C ILE A 139 -3.19 0.10 2.18
N ILE A 140 -3.09 -0.27 3.46
CA ILE A 140 -3.93 0.30 4.51
C ILE A 140 -3.66 1.80 4.70
N LYS A 141 -2.38 2.22 4.65
CA LYS A 141 -1.97 3.63 4.76
C LYS A 141 -2.63 4.49 3.67
N VAL A 142 -2.60 4.04 2.41
CA VAL A 142 -3.25 4.74 1.30
C VAL A 142 -4.77 4.84 1.49
N TRP A 143 -5.43 3.74 1.90
CA TRP A 143 -6.87 3.76 2.19
C TRP A 143 -7.22 4.81 3.25
N ASN A 144 -6.54 4.76 4.40
CA ASN A 144 -6.82 5.65 5.52
C ASN A 144 -6.61 7.12 5.14
N ARG A 145 -5.52 7.41 4.40
CA ARG A 145 -5.24 8.75 3.87
C ARG A 145 -6.37 9.24 2.96
N CYS A 146 -6.78 8.42 1.99
CA CYS A 146 -7.85 8.79 1.07
C CYS A 146 -9.20 8.96 1.77
N SER A 147 -9.53 8.14 2.78
CA SER A 147 -10.74 8.31 3.59
C SER A 147 -10.75 9.68 4.26
N ALA A 148 -9.66 10.04 4.95
CA ALA A 148 -9.52 11.31 5.63
C ALA A 148 -9.58 12.52 4.67
N GLU A 149 -8.97 12.41 3.49
CA GLU A 149 -8.94 13.49 2.49
C GLU A 149 -10.31 13.75 1.84
N VAL A 150 -11.15 12.72 1.72
CA VAL A 150 -12.52 12.83 1.20
C VAL A 150 -13.48 13.35 2.28
N GLU A 151 -13.30 12.94 3.53
CA GLU A 151 -14.08 13.40 4.69
C GLU A 151 -13.78 14.87 5.06
N SER A 152 -12.57 15.34 4.77
CA SER A 152 -12.19 16.74 4.96
C SER A 152 -12.99 17.65 4.00
N PRO A 153 -13.69 18.68 4.49
CA PRO A 153 -14.30 19.69 3.63
C PRO A 153 -13.24 20.25 2.68
N SER A 154 -13.57 20.44 1.41
CA SER A 154 -12.70 21.28 0.56
C SER A 154 -12.56 22.62 1.27
N SER A 155 -11.35 23.00 1.69
CA SER A 155 -11.07 24.41 1.92
C SER A 155 -11.41 25.10 0.60
N SER A 156 -12.52 25.83 0.59
CA SER A 156 -12.80 26.80 -0.45
C SER A 156 -11.55 27.66 -0.58
N HIS A 157 -10.89 27.60 -1.73
CA HIS A 157 -10.09 28.73 -2.15
C HIS A 157 -11.09 29.88 -2.28
N ASP A 158 -11.16 30.67 -1.22
CA ASP A 158 -11.67 32.02 -1.23
C ASP A 158 -10.73 32.81 -2.13
N GLU A 159 -11.02 32.85 -3.44
CA GLU A 159 -10.58 33.97 -4.28
C GLU A 159 -11.52 35.14 -4.02
N THR A 160 -11.46 35.68 -2.80
CA THR A 160 -11.82 37.06 -2.52
C THR A 160 -10.52 37.86 -2.35
N ASN A 161 -10.17 38.61 -3.39
CA ASN A 161 -9.65 39.98 -3.34
C ASN A 161 -9.34 40.42 -4.78
N GLU A 162 -10.21 41.26 -5.35
CA GLU A 162 -10.03 42.72 -5.45
C GLU A 162 -9.00 43.12 -6.52
N LEU A 163 -9.48 43.78 -7.59
CA LEU A 163 -9.00 45.13 -7.90
C LEU A 163 -9.92 45.86 -8.90
N SER A 164 -10.35 47.06 -8.45
CA SER A 164 -10.65 48.29 -9.21
C SER A 164 -11.74 48.29 -10.28
#